data_AF-A0A1I8HGQ9-F1
#
_entry.id   AF-A0A1I8HGQ9-F1
#
_cell.length_a   1.000
_cell.length_b   1.000
_cell.length_c   1.000
_cell.angle_alpha   90.00
_cell.angle_beta   90.00
_cell.angle_gamma   90.00
#
_symmetry.space_group_name_H-M   'P 1'
#
loop_
_entity.id
_entity.type
_entity.pdbx_description
1 polymer ?
#
loop_
_entity_poly.entity_id
_entity_poly.type
_entity_poly.pdbx_seq_one_letter_code
_entity_poly.pdbx_strand_id
1 'polypeptide(L)'
;GTQIRLMETLRSSLNVQSTQFEVPRLFTIPSDGEQHKVTIAIIDLSPTFSYESVPRRAPYAYLKANAAAPLEEFSCPLGADHGIKINYKPMFKKRDTGQSKTVSFLHRQVIEVKNNHQKALRVLVMESYPLSVEDKIKVSLIEPQVKHPEKYDRQKPIRVNKANNVEWDIDLEAGESKELVLRYSIEHPAGEILDYTVAEA
;
A
#
# COMPACT_ATOMS: atom_id res chain seq x y z
N GLY A 1 -14.82 5.41 55.81
CA GLY A 1 -15.66 5.36 54.60
C GLY A 1 -15.57 6.69 53.90
N THR A 2 -14.99 6.71 52.70
CA THR A 2 -15.03 7.89 51.82
C THR A 2 -14.96 7.38 50.39
N GLN A 3 -16.10 7.38 49.71
CA GLN A 3 -16.15 7.21 48.26
C GLN A 3 -15.86 8.57 47.62
N ILE A 4 -14.86 8.64 46.75
CA ILE A 4 -14.63 9.80 45.89
C ILE A 4 -15.07 9.39 44.49
N ARG A 5 -16.16 10.00 44.03
CA ARG A 5 -16.72 9.86 42.68
C ARG A 5 -16.35 11.11 41.92
N LEU A 6 -15.61 10.97 40.82
CA LEU A 6 -15.34 12.07 39.89
C LEU A 6 -15.75 11.61 38.49
N MET A 7 -16.82 12.20 37.98
CA MET A 7 -17.17 12.22 36.56
C MET A 7 -17.06 13.67 36.12
N GLU A 8 -16.30 13.95 35.05
CA GLU A 8 -16.63 14.98 34.06
C GLU A 8 -15.69 14.90 32.85
N THR A 9 -16.25 15.23 31.68
CA THR A 9 -15.77 14.88 30.34
C THR A 9 -15.27 16.11 29.56
N LEU A 10 -14.11 15.93 28.89
CA LEU A 10 -13.54 16.58 27.69
C LEU A 10 -13.24 18.09 27.62
N ARG A 11 -11.96 18.42 27.33
CA ARG A 11 -11.53 19.15 26.10
C ARG A 11 -10.14 18.71 25.64
N SER A 12 -9.98 18.52 24.34
CA SER A 12 -8.69 18.29 23.68
C SER A 12 -8.00 19.61 23.38
N SER A 13 -6.69 19.68 23.63
CA SER A 13 -5.80 20.49 22.81
C SER A 13 -4.43 19.80 22.80
N LEU A 14 -3.85 19.75 21.61
CA LEU A 14 -2.66 19.01 21.24
C LEU A 14 -1.43 19.44 22.06
N ASN A 15 -1.14 18.67 23.10
CA ASN A 15 0.18 18.46 23.72
C ASN A 15 0.01 17.34 24.76
N VAL A 16 0.25 16.09 24.36
CA VAL A 16 0.05 14.93 25.24
C VAL A 16 1.18 14.87 26.27
N GLN A 17 0.99 15.55 27.41
CA GLN A 17 1.87 15.46 28.59
C GLN A 17 1.51 14.28 29.51
N SER A 18 0.34 13.66 29.32
CA SER A 18 -0.11 12.49 30.08
C SER A 18 -1.19 11.71 29.31
N THR A 19 -1.19 10.40 29.48
CA THR A 19 -2.22 9.49 28.97
C THR A 19 -2.98 8.89 30.16
N GLN A 20 -4.31 8.87 30.10
CA GLN A 20 -5.18 8.37 31.17
C GLN A 20 -5.91 7.11 30.70
N PHE A 21 -5.93 6.07 31.54
CA PHE A 21 -6.63 4.80 31.27
C PHE A 21 -7.55 4.46 32.44
N GLU A 22 -8.71 3.88 32.14
CA GLU A 22 -9.63 3.37 33.14
C GLU A 22 -9.33 1.88 33.38
N VAL A 23 -8.98 1.50 34.60
CA VAL A 23 -8.72 0.10 34.95
C VAL A 23 -10.07 -0.57 35.27
N PRO A 24 -10.52 -1.57 34.49
CA PRO A 24 -11.87 -2.13 34.62
C PRO A 24 -12.15 -2.83 35.96
N ARG A 25 -11.10 -3.18 36.72
CA ARG A 25 -11.19 -3.88 37.99
C ARG A 25 -10.51 -3.07 39.09
N LEU A 26 -11.21 -2.90 40.21
CA LEU A 26 -10.62 -2.30 41.42
C LEU A 26 -9.41 -3.13 41.87
N PHE A 27 -8.25 -2.49 41.93
CA PHE A 27 -7.01 -3.07 42.41
C PHE A 27 -6.38 -2.14 43.46
N THR A 28 -5.79 -2.71 44.51
CA THR A 28 -5.11 -1.95 45.57
C THR A 28 -3.60 -2.06 45.35
N ILE A 29 -2.92 -0.93 45.20
CA ILE A 29 -1.45 -0.87 45.08
C ILE A 29 -0.86 -0.62 46.48
N PRO A 30 -0.07 -1.56 47.03
CA PRO A 30 0.59 -1.38 48.33
C PRO A 30 1.66 -0.28 48.27
N SER A 31 1.87 0.41 49.39
CA SER A 31 2.95 1.40 49.58
C SER A 31 4.22 0.73 50.13
N ASP A 32 4.63 -0.40 49.56
CA ASP A 32 5.79 -1.20 49.99
C ASP A 32 7.11 -0.79 49.31
N GLY A 33 7.05 0.15 48.36
CA GLY A 33 8.22 0.58 47.59
C GLY A 33 8.63 -0.42 46.51
N GLU A 34 7.87 -1.50 46.30
CA GLU A 34 8.13 -2.49 45.26
C GLU A 34 7.38 -2.17 43.95
N GLN A 35 7.81 -2.79 42.86
CA GLN A 35 7.20 -2.61 41.55
C GLN A 35 5.95 -3.49 41.39
N HIS A 36 4.78 -2.85 41.26
CA HIS A 36 3.51 -3.54 41.01
C HIS A 36 3.09 -3.37 39.54
N LYS A 37 2.89 -4.48 38.81
CA LYS A 37 2.41 -4.47 37.41
C LYS A 37 0.91 -4.74 37.37
N VAL A 38 0.13 -3.83 36.75
CA VAL A 38 -1.32 -3.95 36.61
C VAL A 38 -1.71 -3.90 35.12
N THR A 39 -2.57 -4.81 34.70
CA THR A 39 -3.17 -4.79 33.35
C THR A 39 -4.31 -3.78 33.33
N ILE A 40 -4.19 -2.76 32.50
CA ILE A 40 -5.17 -1.68 32.39
C ILE A 40 -6.20 -1.89 31.27
N ALA A 41 -5.87 -2.71 30.27
CA ALA A 41 -6.80 -3.12 29.22
C ALA A 41 -6.34 -4.45 28.59
N ILE A 42 -7.30 -5.28 28.18
CA ILE A 42 -7.11 -6.38 27.23
C ILE A 42 -8.02 -6.04 26.06
N ILE A 43 -7.44 -5.92 24.87
CA ILE A 43 -8.18 -5.57 23.66
C ILE A 43 -8.15 -6.80 22.75
N ASP A 44 -9.32 -7.40 22.57
CA ASP A 44 -9.50 -8.49 21.63
C ASP A 44 -9.65 -7.91 20.22
N LEU A 45 -8.57 -7.96 19.44
CA LEU A 45 -8.56 -7.49 18.06
C LEU A 45 -8.98 -8.62 17.12
N SER A 46 -9.89 -8.32 16.20
CA SER A 46 -10.23 -9.19 15.06
C SER A 46 -9.55 -8.67 13.80
N PRO A 47 -8.29 -9.06 13.50
CA PRO A 47 -7.57 -8.52 12.35
C PRO A 47 -8.19 -9.00 11.04
N THR A 48 -8.11 -8.15 10.03
CA THR A 48 -8.34 -8.49 8.64
C THR A 48 -7.00 -8.74 7.95
N PHE A 49 -6.97 -9.71 7.05
CA PHE A 49 -5.75 -10.07 6.32
C PHE A 49 -5.84 -9.59 4.88
N SER A 50 -4.76 -9.00 4.39
CA SER A 50 -4.64 -8.52 3.01
C SER A 50 -3.27 -8.86 2.44
N TYR A 51 -3.21 -9.21 1.16
CA TYR A 51 -1.94 -9.37 0.45
C TYR A 51 -1.61 -8.13 -0.35
N GLU A 52 -0.33 -7.76 -0.36
CA GLU A 52 0.20 -6.72 -1.23
C GLU A 52 1.47 -7.16 -1.96
N SER A 53 1.74 -6.61 -3.13
CA SER A 53 2.98 -6.84 -3.86
C SER A 53 3.45 -5.57 -4.56
N VAL A 54 4.76 -5.32 -4.52
CA VAL A 54 5.44 -4.26 -5.29
C VAL A 54 6.52 -4.93 -6.15
N PRO A 55 6.17 -5.52 -7.31
CA PRO A 55 7.04 -6.43 -8.04
C PRO A 55 8.39 -5.83 -8.44
N ARG A 56 8.43 -4.53 -8.79
CA ARG A 56 9.67 -3.79 -9.09
C ARG A 56 10.65 -3.71 -7.93
N ARG A 57 10.17 -3.71 -6.68
CA ARG A 57 11.02 -3.71 -5.48
C ARG A 57 11.39 -5.13 -5.06
N ALA A 58 10.39 -6.01 -5.02
CA ALA A 58 10.58 -7.41 -4.69
C ALA A 58 9.49 -8.26 -5.35
N PRO A 59 9.84 -9.37 -6.01
CA PRO A 59 8.89 -10.25 -6.70
C PRO A 59 8.18 -11.20 -5.70
N TYR A 60 7.66 -10.65 -4.61
CA TYR A 60 6.93 -11.39 -3.58
C TYR A 60 5.61 -10.70 -3.24
N ALA A 61 4.64 -11.50 -2.81
CA ALA A 61 3.46 -10.99 -2.13
C ALA A 61 3.68 -11.08 -0.62
N TYR A 62 3.34 -10.02 0.09
CA TYR A 62 3.47 -9.92 1.53
C TYR A 62 2.09 -9.96 2.18
N LEU A 63 1.97 -10.77 3.22
CA LEU A 63 0.77 -10.83 4.04
C LEU A 63 0.83 -9.69 5.08
N LYS A 64 -0.25 -8.92 5.18
CA LYS A 64 -0.46 -7.92 6.23
C LYS A 64 -1.70 -8.22 7.05
N ALA A 65 -1.59 -8.03 8.35
CA ALA A 65 -2.72 -8.00 9.27
C ALA A 65 -3.06 -6.54 9.58
N ASN A 66 -4.30 -6.13 9.36
CA ASN A 66 -4.82 -4.82 9.72
C ASN A 66 -5.85 -4.98 10.84
N ALA A 67 -5.65 -4.29 11.94
CA ALA A 67 -6.56 -4.30 13.09
C ALA A 67 -6.85 -2.86 13.52
N ALA A 68 -8.05 -2.62 14.05
CA ALA A 68 -8.42 -1.33 14.61
C ALA A 68 -8.76 -1.50 16.09
N ALA A 69 -8.11 -0.71 16.94
CA ALA A 69 -8.53 -0.43 18.29
C ALA A 69 -9.32 0.89 18.34
N PRO A 70 -10.03 1.21 19.43
CA PRO A 70 -10.90 2.39 19.51
C PRO A 70 -10.25 3.75 19.16
N LEU A 71 -8.92 3.85 19.24
CA LEU A 71 -8.17 5.09 19.03
C LEU A 71 -7.00 4.95 18.04
N GLU A 72 -6.74 3.74 17.54
CA GLU A 72 -5.55 3.46 16.74
C GLU A 72 -5.81 2.35 15.73
N GLU A 73 -5.28 2.51 14.52
CA GLU A 73 -5.22 1.45 13.52
C GLU A 73 -3.79 0.89 13.48
N PHE A 74 -3.69 -0.44 13.47
CA PHE A 74 -2.44 -1.16 13.42
C PHE A 74 -2.33 -1.91 12.10
N SER A 75 -1.17 -1.82 11.46
CA SER A 75 -0.81 -2.68 10.33
C SER A 75 0.48 -3.43 10.68
N CYS A 76 0.41 -4.76 10.65
CA CYS A 76 1.52 -5.64 10.97
C CYS A 76 1.89 -6.48 9.75
N PRO A 77 3.10 -6.31 9.16
CA PRO A 77 3.59 -7.20 8.12
C PRO A 77 3.92 -8.56 8.73
N LEU A 78 3.37 -9.62 8.14
CA LEU A 78 3.56 -11.01 8.59
C LEU A 78 4.60 -11.76 7.73
N GLY A 79 5.15 -11.10 6.72
CA GLY A 79 6.20 -11.62 5.86
C GLY A 79 5.70 -12.01 4.47
N ALA A 80 6.64 -12.55 3.68
CA ALA A 80 6.37 -13.01 2.32
C ALA A 80 5.62 -14.34 2.33
N ASP A 81 4.61 -14.47 1.46
CA ASP A 81 3.87 -15.71 1.25
C ASP A 81 4.27 -16.35 -0.10
N HIS A 82 5.04 -17.42 -0.04
CA HIS A 82 5.50 -18.16 -1.21
C HIS A 82 4.38 -18.91 -1.96
N GLY A 83 3.20 -19.05 -1.37
CA GLY A 83 2.02 -19.59 -2.05
C GLY A 83 1.49 -18.66 -3.14
N ILE A 84 1.75 -17.35 -3.06
CA ILE A 84 1.44 -16.39 -4.11
C ILE A 84 2.71 -16.14 -4.92
N LYS A 85 2.75 -16.65 -6.15
CA LYS A 85 3.90 -16.45 -7.05
C LYS A 85 3.73 -15.18 -7.86
N ILE A 86 4.72 -14.31 -7.79
CA ILE A 86 4.83 -13.09 -8.60
C ILE A 86 5.94 -13.30 -9.62
N ASN A 87 5.62 -13.22 -10.91
CA ASN A 87 6.60 -13.28 -11.99
C ASN A 87 6.69 -11.92 -12.67
N TYR A 88 7.81 -11.22 -12.43
CA TYR A 88 8.09 -9.91 -13.03
C TYR A 88 8.88 -10.09 -14.33
N LYS A 89 8.20 -10.03 -15.48
CA LYS A 89 8.86 -10.25 -16.78
C LYS A 89 9.80 -9.08 -17.12
N PRO A 90 10.86 -9.29 -17.92
CA PRO A 90 11.68 -8.20 -18.42
C PRO A 90 10.84 -7.14 -19.17
N MET A 91 11.09 -5.86 -18.88
CA MET A 91 10.40 -4.75 -19.51
C MET A 91 10.75 -4.68 -21.00
N PHE A 92 9.73 -4.57 -21.85
CA PHE A 92 9.91 -4.32 -23.28
C PHE A 92 9.87 -2.81 -23.55
N LYS A 93 10.83 -2.32 -24.35
CA LYS A 93 10.92 -0.92 -24.79
C LYS A 93 10.99 -0.85 -26.31
N LYS A 94 10.10 -0.09 -26.92
CA LYS A 94 10.12 0.19 -28.37
C LYS A 94 10.22 1.69 -28.59
N ARG A 95 11.21 2.09 -29.37
CA ARG A 95 11.28 3.47 -29.90
C ARG A 95 10.31 3.58 -31.06
N ASP A 96 9.49 4.61 -31.05
CA ASP A 96 8.69 5.01 -32.21
C ASP A 96 9.19 6.38 -32.69
N THR A 97 9.47 6.47 -33.98
CA THR A 97 10.07 7.66 -34.60
C THR A 97 9.15 8.07 -35.74
N GLY A 98 8.16 8.90 -35.44
CA GLY A 98 7.34 9.56 -36.45
C GLY A 98 8.08 10.75 -37.09
N GLN A 99 7.52 11.33 -38.16
CA GLN A 99 7.99 12.57 -38.81
C GLN A 99 7.80 13.84 -37.95
N SER A 100 7.92 13.73 -36.62
CA SER A 100 7.74 14.81 -35.64
C SER A 100 9.08 15.27 -35.07
N LYS A 101 9.13 16.50 -34.55
CA LYS A 101 10.24 17.04 -33.73
C LYS A 101 10.38 16.34 -32.36
N THR A 102 9.71 15.22 -32.13
CA THR A 102 9.64 14.49 -30.87
C THR A 102 9.97 13.02 -31.07
N VAL A 103 10.64 12.43 -30.08
CA VAL A 103 10.93 11.00 -30.00
C VAL A 103 10.01 10.40 -28.94
N SER A 104 9.39 9.25 -29.26
CA SER A 104 8.53 8.55 -28.33
C SER A 104 9.06 7.15 -28.01
N PHE A 105 8.87 6.73 -26.76
CA PHE A 105 9.22 5.40 -26.28
C PHE A 105 8.02 4.74 -25.64
N LEU A 106 7.61 3.62 -26.23
CA LEU A 106 6.58 2.75 -25.67
C LEU A 106 7.24 1.73 -24.74
N HIS A 107 6.79 1.72 -23.49
CA HIS A 107 7.21 0.75 -22.48
C HIS A 107 6.07 -0.21 -22.19
N ARG A 108 6.40 -1.50 -22.04
CA ARG A 108 5.46 -2.55 -21.62
C ARG A 108 6.10 -3.41 -20.54
N GLN A 109 5.47 -3.39 -19.37
CA GLN A 109 5.78 -4.25 -18.24
C GLN A 109 4.65 -5.27 -18.05
N VAL A 110 5.02 -6.52 -17.78
CA VAL A 110 4.07 -7.61 -17.55
C VAL A 110 4.37 -8.27 -16.21
N ILE A 111 3.34 -8.45 -15.41
CA ILE A 111 3.41 -9.05 -14.08
C ILE A 111 2.42 -10.21 -14.06
N GLU A 112 2.89 -11.44 -13.85
CA GLU A 112 2.00 -12.57 -13.64
C GLU A 112 1.86 -12.84 -12.15
N VAL A 113 0.62 -13.01 -11.69
CA VAL A 113 0.30 -13.32 -10.30
C VAL A 113 -0.43 -14.65 -10.28
N LYS A 114 0.08 -15.60 -9.50
CA LYS A 114 -0.51 -16.94 -9.35
C LYS A 114 -0.79 -17.26 -7.90
N ASN A 115 -2.03 -17.65 -7.61
CA ASN A 115 -2.42 -18.22 -6.33
C ASN A 115 -2.18 -19.73 -6.33
N ASN A 116 -1.25 -20.24 -5.52
CA ASN A 116 -1.04 -21.69 -5.31
C ASN A 116 -1.70 -22.21 -4.03
N HIS A 117 -2.49 -21.38 -3.33
CA HIS A 117 -3.30 -21.82 -2.21
C HIS A 117 -4.57 -22.53 -2.69
N GLN A 118 -5.17 -23.32 -1.81
CA GLN A 118 -6.45 -24.00 -2.04
C GLN A 118 -7.67 -23.13 -1.70
N LYS A 119 -7.47 -21.84 -1.45
CA LYS A 119 -8.52 -20.87 -1.13
C LYS A 119 -8.44 -19.67 -2.06
N ALA A 120 -9.58 -19.07 -2.34
CA ALA A 120 -9.63 -17.76 -2.99
C ALA A 120 -8.98 -16.70 -2.09
N LEU A 121 -8.32 -15.73 -2.70
CA LEU A 121 -7.67 -14.62 -2.01
C LEU A 121 -7.69 -13.36 -2.86
N ARG A 122 -7.46 -12.22 -2.22
CA ARG A 122 -7.37 -10.92 -2.88
C ARG A 122 -5.98 -10.34 -2.70
N VAL A 123 -5.39 -9.84 -3.79
CA VAL A 123 -4.03 -9.27 -3.81
C VAL A 123 -4.07 -7.86 -4.37
N LEU A 124 -3.47 -6.92 -3.65
CA LEU A 124 -3.16 -5.58 -4.14
C LEU A 124 -1.76 -5.55 -4.76
N VAL A 125 -1.68 -5.48 -6.08
CA VAL A 125 -0.41 -5.31 -6.79
C VAL A 125 -0.22 -3.84 -7.12
N MET A 126 0.95 -3.30 -6.80
CA MET A 126 1.29 -1.90 -7.06
C MET A 126 2.50 -1.83 -7.97
N GLU A 127 2.39 -1.06 -9.06
CA GLU A 127 3.52 -0.79 -9.95
C GLU A 127 3.62 0.69 -10.28
N SER A 128 4.83 1.22 -10.18
CA SER A 128 5.16 2.59 -10.51
C SER A 128 5.38 2.77 -12.01
N TYR A 129 4.96 3.90 -12.55
CA TYR A 129 5.45 4.39 -13.84
C TYR A 129 6.04 5.79 -13.68
N PRO A 130 6.91 6.23 -14.61
CA PRO A 130 7.55 7.53 -14.50
C PRO A 130 6.53 8.68 -14.41
N LEU A 131 6.82 9.63 -13.55
CA LEU A 131 6.13 10.93 -13.52
C LEU A 131 7.10 11.98 -14.07
N SER A 132 6.68 12.76 -15.06
CA SER A 132 7.51 13.86 -15.55
C SER A 132 7.50 15.01 -14.55
N VAL A 133 8.68 15.59 -14.32
CA VAL A 133 8.86 16.87 -13.62
C VAL A 133 9.14 18.02 -14.57
N GLU A 134 9.27 17.74 -15.87
CA GLU A 134 9.56 18.73 -16.91
C GLU A 134 8.40 18.86 -17.88
N ASP A 135 7.99 20.09 -18.18
CA ASP A 135 6.85 20.38 -19.06
C ASP A 135 7.03 19.84 -20.49
N LYS A 136 8.28 19.71 -20.94
CA LYS A 136 8.62 19.20 -22.29
C LYS A 136 8.56 17.67 -22.41
N ILE A 137 8.52 16.95 -21.30
CA ILE A 137 8.45 15.48 -21.28
C ILE A 137 7.02 15.08 -20.93
N LYS A 138 6.36 14.38 -21.86
CA LYS A 138 5.00 13.90 -21.67
C LYS A 138 5.01 12.41 -21.37
N VAL A 139 4.49 12.02 -20.21
CA VAL A 139 4.24 10.61 -19.87
C VAL A 139 2.75 10.32 -19.98
N SER A 140 2.37 9.23 -20.64
CA SER A 140 0.98 8.84 -20.84
C SER A 140 0.78 7.37 -20.50
N LEU A 141 -0.09 7.10 -19.52
CA LEU A 141 -0.53 5.74 -19.18
C LEU A 141 -1.47 5.22 -20.28
N ILE A 142 -1.14 4.07 -20.87
CA ILE A 142 -1.88 3.42 -21.96
C ILE A 142 -2.58 2.16 -21.46
N GLU A 143 -1.94 1.33 -20.65
CA GLU A 143 -2.61 0.22 -19.98
C GLU A 143 -2.14 0.16 -18.53
N PRO A 144 -3.03 -0.08 -17.57
CA PRO A 144 -4.47 -0.26 -17.72
C PRO A 144 -5.20 1.06 -18.05
N GLN A 145 -6.39 0.95 -18.64
CA GLN A 145 -7.24 2.09 -18.98
C GLN A 145 -7.97 2.59 -17.72
N VAL A 146 -7.36 3.56 -17.02
CA VAL A 146 -7.96 4.17 -15.82
C VAL A 146 -8.66 5.47 -16.20
N LYS A 147 -9.97 5.56 -15.99
CA LYS A 147 -10.73 6.80 -16.16
C LYS A 147 -10.41 7.75 -15.00
N HIS A 148 -9.98 8.97 -15.32
CA HIS A 148 -9.59 9.99 -14.35
C HIS A 148 -8.47 9.52 -13.40
N PRO A 149 -7.27 9.19 -13.90
CA PRO A 149 -6.15 8.72 -13.07
C PRO A 149 -5.76 9.71 -11.97
N GLU A 150 -6.09 10.99 -12.12
CA GLU A 150 -5.90 12.05 -11.11
C GLU A 150 -6.85 11.93 -9.90
N LYS A 151 -7.96 11.20 -10.05
CA LYS A 151 -8.96 11.00 -8.99
C LYS A 151 -8.83 9.61 -8.39
N TYR A 152 -8.19 9.54 -7.23
CA TYR A 152 -8.09 8.29 -6.47
C TYR A 152 -9.47 7.85 -5.96
N ASP A 153 -9.84 6.61 -6.25
CA ASP A 153 -11.06 5.96 -5.78
C ASP A 153 -10.75 4.53 -5.33
N ARG A 154 -10.74 4.32 -4.00
CA ARG A 154 -10.40 3.03 -3.38
C ARG A 154 -11.36 1.90 -3.76
N GLN A 155 -12.58 2.21 -4.20
CA GLN A 155 -13.56 1.19 -4.55
C GLN A 155 -13.30 0.57 -5.93
N LYS A 156 -12.53 1.25 -6.79
CA LYS A 156 -12.20 0.72 -8.11
C LYS A 156 -11.11 -0.35 -8.01
N PRO A 157 -11.24 -1.48 -8.73
CA PRO A 157 -10.23 -2.54 -8.71
C PRO A 157 -8.93 -2.13 -9.40
N ILE A 158 -8.98 -1.16 -10.32
CA ILE A 158 -7.80 -0.61 -10.96
C ILE A 158 -7.83 0.91 -10.82
N ARG A 159 -6.76 1.49 -10.28
CA ARG A 159 -6.67 2.90 -9.93
C ARG A 159 -5.22 3.37 -9.91
N VAL A 160 -5.00 4.68 -9.90
CA VAL A 160 -3.68 5.28 -9.70
C VAL A 160 -3.68 5.99 -8.35
N ASN A 161 -2.69 5.69 -7.50
CA ASN A 161 -2.57 6.31 -6.19
C ASN A 161 -1.77 7.63 -6.23
N LYS A 162 -1.73 8.34 -5.10
CA LYS A 162 -1.04 9.65 -4.99
C LYS A 162 0.47 9.57 -5.23
N ALA A 163 1.07 8.39 -5.14
CA ALA A 163 2.48 8.14 -5.41
C ALA A 163 2.73 7.71 -6.87
N ASN A 164 1.77 7.91 -7.77
CA ASN A 164 1.83 7.55 -9.19
C ASN A 164 2.05 6.03 -9.43
N ASN A 165 1.55 5.19 -8.52
CA ASN A 165 1.50 3.75 -8.74
C ASN A 165 0.14 3.37 -9.31
N VAL A 166 0.15 2.50 -10.31
CA VAL A 166 -1.03 1.72 -10.69
C VAL A 166 -1.25 0.65 -9.63
N GLU A 167 -2.46 0.61 -9.09
CA GLU A 167 -2.90 -0.41 -8.15
C GLU A 167 -3.89 -1.34 -8.87
N TRP A 168 -3.59 -2.65 -8.90
CA TRP A 168 -4.55 -3.69 -9.27
C TRP A 168 -4.96 -4.45 -8.02
N ASP A 169 -6.22 -4.37 -7.69
CA ASP A 169 -6.86 -5.05 -6.58
C ASP A 169 -7.63 -6.24 -7.15
N ILE A 170 -6.99 -7.40 -7.17
CA ILE A 170 -7.45 -8.58 -7.90
C ILE A 170 -7.90 -9.68 -6.94
N ASP A 171 -9.08 -10.24 -7.21
CA ASP A 171 -9.50 -11.51 -6.62
C ASP A 171 -8.89 -12.66 -7.44
N LEU A 172 -8.37 -13.68 -6.78
CA LEU A 172 -7.77 -14.87 -7.36
C LEU A 172 -8.38 -16.12 -6.72
N GLU A 173 -9.02 -16.95 -7.51
CA GLU A 173 -9.50 -18.27 -7.09
C GLU A 173 -8.35 -19.22 -6.76
N ALA A 174 -8.65 -20.35 -6.11
CA ALA A 174 -7.67 -21.38 -5.81
C ALA A 174 -6.98 -21.89 -7.09
N GLY A 175 -5.65 -21.78 -7.18
CA GLY A 175 -4.88 -22.17 -8.37
C GLY A 175 -4.88 -21.15 -9.52
N GLU A 176 -5.66 -20.05 -9.44
CA GLU A 176 -5.82 -19.10 -10.53
C GLU A 176 -4.52 -18.31 -10.81
N SER A 177 -4.32 -17.91 -12.07
CA SER A 177 -3.26 -17.00 -12.50
C SER A 177 -3.84 -15.85 -13.32
N LYS A 178 -3.38 -14.61 -13.06
CA LYS A 178 -3.74 -13.41 -13.82
C LYS A 178 -2.49 -12.71 -14.35
N GLU A 179 -2.58 -12.18 -15.57
CA GLU A 179 -1.56 -11.30 -16.16
C GLU A 179 -2.00 -9.84 -15.99
N LEU A 180 -1.15 -9.04 -15.37
CA LEU A 180 -1.31 -7.59 -15.22
C LEU A 180 -0.34 -6.90 -16.17
N VAL A 181 -0.84 -5.95 -16.93
CA VAL A 181 -0.07 -5.25 -17.97
C VAL A 181 -0.04 -3.76 -17.66
N LEU A 182 1.17 -3.23 -17.56
CA LEU A 182 1.44 -1.80 -17.50
C LEU A 182 2.08 -1.35 -18.81
N ARG A 183 1.41 -0.46 -19.54
CA ARG A 183 1.95 0.18 -20.73
C ARG A 183 1.87 1.68 -20.60
N TYR A 184 2.94 2.36 -20.95
CA TYR A 184 2.98 3.81 -20.98
C TYR A 184 3.91 4.31 -22.10
N SER A 185 3.65 5.51 -22.59
CA SER A 185 4.50 6.22 -23.53
C SER A 185 5.23 7.35 -22.84
N ILE A 186 6.50 7.55 -23.20
CA ILE A 186 7.29 8.74 -22.86
C ILE A 186 7.60 9.46 -24.16
N GLU A 187 7.17 10.71 -24.28
CA GLU A 187 7.46 11.58 -25.42
C GLU A 187 8.34 12.74 -24.97
N HIS A 188 9.38 13.05 -25.74
CA HIS A 188 10.28 14.16 -25.47
C HIS A 188 10.82 14.81 -26.76
N PRO A 189 11.39 16.02 -26.70
CA PRO A 189 11.97 16.68 -27.86
C PRO A 189 13.13 15.90 -28.47
N ALA A 190 13.18 15.87 -29.81
CA ALA A 190 14.27 15.25 -30.55
C ALA A 190 15.58 16.04 -30.36
N GLY A 191 16.68 15.31 -30.13
CA GLY A 191 18.01 15.90 -29.89
C GLY A 191 18.45 15.93 -28.43
N GLU A 192 17.54 15.66 -27.48
CA GLU A 192 17.88 15.51 -26.07
C GLU A 192 18.04 14.02 -25.70
N ILE A 193 19.05 13.70 -24.89
CA ILE A 193 19.24 12.37 -24.34
C ILE A 193 18.35 12.27 -23.10
N LEU A 194 17.40 11.34 -23.13
CA LEU A 194 16.52 11.11 -21.99
C LEU A 194 17.25 10.20 -20.99
N ASP A 195 17.85 10.81 -19.98
CA ASP A 195 18.34 10.12 -18.80
C ASP A 195 17.23 10.12 -17.74
N TYR A 196 16.90 8.96 -17.19
CA TYR A 196 15.91 8.87 -16.11
C TYR A 196 16.47 8.00 -14.99
N THR A 197 16.49 8.57 -13.80
CA THR A 197 16.79 7.82 -12.60
C THR A 197 15.55 7.02 -12.21
N VAL A 198 15.71 5.71 -12.11
CA VAL A 198 14.76 4.92 -11.33
C VAL A 198 14.97 5.35 -9.89
N ALA A 199 14.04 6.13 -9.34
CA ALA A 199 14.07 6.44 -7.91
C ALA A 199 14.03 5.10 -7.16
N GLU A 200 15.19 4.69 -6.62
CA GLU A 200 15.24 3.67 -5.59
C GLU A 200 14.46 4.22 -4.39
N ALA A 201 13.63 3.38 -3.81
CA ALA A 201 12.63 3.77 -2.85
C ALA A 201 12.57 2.81 -1.68
#